data_AF-B0ST41-F1
#
_entry.id   AF-B0ST41-F1
#
_cell.length_a   1.000
_cell.length_b   1.000
_cell.length_c   1.000
_cell.angle_alpha   90.00
_cell.angle_beta   90.00
_cell.angle_gamma   90.00
#
_symmetry.space_group_name_H-M   'P 1'
#
loop_
_entity.id
_entity.type
_entity.pdbx_description
1 polymer ?
#
loop_
_entity_poly.entity_id
_entity_poly.type
_entity_poly.pdbx_seq_one_letter_code
_entity_poly.pdbx_strand_id
1 'polypeptide(L)'
;MENFKKFLKQHEILSAFMQIFLFAFEVILNFYSSFYFFLRNVIILVLIALATYIILDNDAYLKGFTDKVTLPEPEIVSVRCDDHSSNLSNLEYSTRVITSIRNLGGEGNVVVESKVQQGNQMWTKSELLFLSPQQTKETQITFDETSIFGERIKCSSRTYSYSK
;
A
#
# COMPACT_ATOMS: atom_id res chain seq x y z
N MET A 1 2.67 -91.32 36.18
CA MET A 1 1.77 -90.84 35.10
C MET A 1 1.12 -89.49 35.42
N GLU A 2 0.85 -89.19 36.70
CA GLU A 2 0.15 -87.96 37.14
C GLU A 2 0.96 -86.66 36.94
N ASN A 3 2.27 -86.69 37.17
CA ASN A 3 3.16 -85.53 36.97
C ASN A 3 3.22 -85.05 35.50
N PHE A 4 3.09 -85.99 34.55
CA PHE A 4 3.09 -85.68 33.12
C PHE A 4 1.81 -84.94 32.69
N LYS A 5 0.65 -85.30 33.25
CA LYS A 5 -0.63 -84.57 33.01
C LYS A 5 -0.60 -83.15 33.58
N LYS A 6 0.00 -82.94 34.75
CA LYS A 6 0.16 -81.59 35.34
C LYS A 6 1.07 -80.71 34.48
N PHE A 7 2.16 -81.26 33.97
CA PHE A 7 3.08 -80.57 33.07
C PHE A 7 2.39 -80.11 31.76
N LEU A 8 1.62 -81.01 31.12
CA LEU A 8 0.86 -80.66 29.90
C LEU A 8 -0.16 -79.56 30.14
N LYS A 9 -0.94 -79.64 31.23
CA LYS A 9 -1.95 -78.63 31.59
C LYS A 9 -1.31 -77.26 31.88
N GLN A 10 -0.12 -77.23 32.48
CA GLN A 10 0.63 -76.00 32.74
C GLN A 10 1.09 -75.33 31.45
N HIS A 11 1.52 -76.11 30.43
CA HIS A 11 1.86 -75.58 29.12
C HIS A 11 0.66 -75.00 28.35
N GLU A 12 -0.50 -75.64 28.42
CA GLU A 12 -1.74 -75.13 27.82
C GLU A 12 -2.16 -73.80 28.45
N ILE A 13 -2.09 -73.69 29.78
CA ILE A 13 -2.42 -72.45 30.51
C ILE A 13 -1.45 -71.33 30.12
N LEU A 14 -0.14 -71.64 30.02
CA LEU A 14 0.86 -70.67 29.59
C LEU A 14 0.60 -70.17 28.16
N SER A 15 0.25 -71.09 27.25
CA SER A 15 -0.08 -70.76 25.85
C SER A 15 -1.31 -69.85 25.76
N ALA A 16 -2.39 -70.19 26.46
CA ALA A 16 -3.60 -69.37 26.50
C ALA A 16 -3.34 -67.97 27.07
N PHE A 17 -2.54 -67.87 28.13
CA PHE A 17 -2.14 -66.59 28.70
C PHE A 17 -1.35 -65.74 27.70
N MET A 18 -0.39 -66.35 26.99
CA MET A 18 0.39 -65.65 25.97
C MET A 18 -0.49 -65.16 24.81
N GLN A 19 -1.49 -65.93 24.38
CA GLN A 19 -2.43 -65.50 23.34
C GLN A 19 -3.28 -64.30 23.79
N ILE A 20 -3.78 -64.32 25.03
CA ILE A 20 -4.54 -63.20 25.59
C ILE A 20 -3.65 -61.95 25.70
N PHE A 21 -2.40 -62.12 26.15
CA PHE A 21 -1.44 -61.04 26.24
C PHE A 21 -1.14 -60.41 24.87
N LEU A 22 -0.88 -61.24 23.85
CA LEU A 22 -0.63 -60.77 22.49
C LEU A 22 -1.85 -60.05 21.90
N PHE A 23 -3.05 -60.58 22.12
CA PHE A 23 -4.29 -59.94 21.69
C PHE A 23 -4.49 -58.58 22.36
N ALA A 24 -4.28 -58.49 23.69
CA ALA A 24 -4.37 -57.23 24.41
C ALA A 24 -3.33 -56.21 23.89
N PHE A 25 -2.11 -56.66 23.61
CA PHE A 25 -1.05 -55.83 23.05
C PHE A 25 -1.41 -55.30 21.65
N GLU A 26 -1.98 -56.15 20.79
CA GLU A 26 -2.46 -55.75 19.46
C GLU A 26 -3.57 -54.70 19.54
N VAL A 27 -4.54 -54.87 20.46
CA VAL A 27 -5.60 -53.88 20.68
C VAL A 27 -5.03 -52.53 21.12
N ILE A 28 -4.05 -52.53 22.03
CA ILE A 28 -3.38 -51.30 22.49
C ILE A 28 -2.63 -50.61 21.35
N LEU A 29 -1.91 -51.38 20.52
CA LEU A 29 -1.19 -50.82 19.37
C LEU A 29 -2.13 -50.24 18.32
N ASN A 30 -3.25 -50.92 18.03
CA ASN A 30 -4.25 -50.43 17.08
C ASN A 30 -4.93 -49.16 17.59
N PHE A 31 -5.22 -49.09 18.88
CA PHE A 31 -5.73 -47.88 19.52
C PHE A 31 -4.73 -46.73 19.41
N TYR A 32 -3.46 -46.97 19.75
CA TYR A 32 -2.40 -45.96 19.66
C TYR A 32 -2.22 -45.44 18.23
N SER A 33 -2.19 -46.34 17.24
CA SER A 33 -2.06 -45.99 15.83
C SER A 33 -3.23 -45.12 15.34
N SER A 34 -4.47 -45.52 15.70
CA SER A 34 -5.67 -44.75 15.36
C SER A 34 -5.68 -43.36 16.02
N PHE A 35 -5.29 -43.29 17.29
CA PHE A 35 -5.20 -42.05 18.04
C PHE A 35 -4.11 -41.11 17.49
N TYR A 36 -2.94 -41.65 17.14
CA TYR A 36 -1.87 -40.89 16.50
C TYR A 36 -2.30 -40.31 15.15
N PHE A 37 -2.99 -41.12 14.32
CA PHE A 37 -3.52 -40.65 13.05
C PHE A 37 -4.52 -39.49 13.24
N PHE A 38 -5.41 -39.60 14.23
CA PHE A 38 -6.33 -38.51 14.58
C PHE A 38 -5.59 -37.23 14.98
N LEU A 39 -4.64 -37.31 15.93
CA LEU A 39 -3.85 -36.15 16.38
C LEU A 39 -3.07 -35.49 15.24
N ARG A 40 -2.44 -36.29 14.37
CA ARG A 40 -1.71 -35.78 13.20
C ARG A 40 -2.60 -34.93 12.30
N ASN A 41 -3.81 -35.38 12.01
CA ASN A 41 -4.75 -34.63 11.16
C ASN A 41 -5.24 -33.34 11.84
N VAL A 42 -5.49 -33.38 13.16
CA VAL A 42 -5.85 -32.18 13.94
C VAL A 42 -4.75 -31.13 13.88
N ILE A 43 -3.48 -31.52 14.05
CA ILE A 43 -2.34 -30.60 13.97
C ILE A 43 -2.23 -29.96 12.59
N ILE A 44 -2.39 -30.75 11.51
CA ILE A 44 -2.36 -30.24 10.14
C ILE A 44 -3.47 -29.20 9.91
N LEU A 45 -4.70 -29.47 10.39
CA LEU A 45 -5.81 -28.53 10.28
C LEU A 45 -5.53 -27.21 11.03
N VAL A 46 -4.96 -27.29 12.22
CA VAL A 46 -4.56 -26.10 13.00
C VAL A 46 -3.49 -25.29 12.26
N LEU A 47 -2.50 -25.94 11.66
CA LEU A 47 -1.45 -25.25 10.88
C LEU A 47 -2.02 -24.55 9.65
N ILE A 48 -2.96 -25.18 8.93
CA ILE A 48 -3.63 -24.58 7.77
C ILE A 48 -4.46 -23.36 8.22
N ALA A 49 -5.21 -23.49 9.32
CA ALA A 49 -5.99 -22.38 9.87
C ALA A 49 -5.09 -21.19 10.27
N LEU A 50 -3.96 -21.47 10.92
CA LEU A 50 -2.98 -20.45 11.30
C LEU A 50 -2.37 -19.77 10.08
N ALA A 51 -1.96 -20.52 9.07
CA ALA A 51 -1.42 -19.96 7.83
C ALA A 51 -2.44 -19.08 7.11
N THR A 52 -3.70 -19.54 7.04
CA THR A 52 -4.80 -18.77 6.44
C THR A 52 -5.06 -17.48 7.21
N TYR A 53 -5.06 -17.54 8.55
CA TYR A 53 -5.20 -16.37 9.41
C TYR A 53 -4.08 -15.36 9.15
N ILE A 54 -2.83 -15.81 9.08
CA ILE A 54 -1.67 -14.95 8.79
C ILE A 54 -1.82 -14.29 7.41
N ILE A 55 -2.28 -15.01 6.39
CA ILE A 55 -2.48 -14.44 5.05
C ILE A 55 -3.59 -13.38 5.08
N LEU A 56 -4.73 -13.68 5.70
CA LEU A 56 -5.86 -12.74 5.78
C LEU A 56 -5.53 -11.49 6.61
N ASP A 57 -4.76 -11.63 7.68
CA ASP A 57 -4.27 -10.51 8.50
C ASP A 57 -3.26 -9.65 7.73
N ASN A 58 -2.37 -10.29 6.95
CA ASN A 58 -1.43 -9.59 6.09
C ASN A 58 -2.06 -8.95 4.85
N ASP A 59 -3.24 -9.40 4.41
CA ASP A 59 -3.95 -8.76 3.29
C ASP A 59 -4.38 -7.32 3.63
N ALA A 60 -4.63 -7.04 4.91
CA ALA A 60 -4.79 -5.66 5.41
C ALA A 60 -3.48 -4.85 5.31
N TYR A 61 -2.32 -5.50 5.47
CA TYR A 61 -1.00 -4.89 5.34
C TYR A 61 -0.59 -4.66 3.88
N LEU A 62 -0.93 -5.61 2.98
CA LEU A 62 -0.64 -5.54 1.54
C LEU A 62 -1.50 -4.50 0.81
N LYS A 63 -2.71 -4.20 1.30
CA LYS A 63 -3.50 -3.06 0.81
C LYS A 63 -2.77 -1.71 1.02
N GLY A 64 -2.01 -1.57 2.09
CA GLY A 64 -1.18 -0.36 2.33
C GLY A 64 0.03 -0.22 1.39
N PHE A 65 0.44 -1.30 0.70
CA PHE A 65 1.53 -1.29 -0.28
C PHE A 65 1.05 -1.10 -1.72
N THR A 66 -0.19 -1.46 -2.05
CA THR A 66 -0.77 -1.20 -3.38
C THR A 66 -1.22 0.25 -3.56
N ASP A 67 -1.49 0.98 -2.47
CA ASP A 67 -1.73 2.42 -2.49
C ASP A 67 -0.45 3.26 -2.71
N LYS A 68 0.73 2.64 -2.73
CA LYS A 68 2.01 3.30 -3.01
C LYS A 68 2.49 2.98 -4.43
N VAL A 69 2.15 3.86 -5.36
CA VAL A 69 3.00 4.62 -6.33
C VAL A 69 2.10 5.08 -7.49
N THR A 70 0.91 5.61 -7.21
CA THR A 70 0.25 6.47 -8.21
C THR A 70 0.98 7.80 -8.19
N LEU A 71 1.62 8.17 -9.30
CA LEU A 71 2.23 9.48 -9.44
C LEU A 71 1.16 10.58 -9.28
N PRO A 72 1.54 11.80 -8.85
CA PRO A 72 0.62 12.91 -8.88
C PRO A 72 0.17 13.18 -10.32
N GLU A 73 -1.12 13.43 -10.49
CA GLU A 73 -1.73 13.77 -11.78
C GLU A 73 -2.36 15.16 -11.65
N PRO A 74 -1.58 16.24 -11.86
CA PRO A 74 -2.06 17.59 -11.67
C PRO A 74 -2.89 18.07 -12.87
N GLU A 75 -4.04 18.65 -12.58
CA GLU A 75 -4.93 19.30 -13.53
C GLU A 75 -5.10 20.79 -13.16
N ILE A 76 -4.98 21.68 -14.13
CA ILE A 76 -5.27 23.11 -13.94
C ILE A 76 -6.77 23.31 -13.98
N VAL A 77 -7.34 23.72 -12.86
CA VAL A 77 -8.77 24.02 -12.72
C VAL A 77 -9.07 25.43 -13.23
N SER A 78 -8.17 26.38 -12.96
CA SER A 78 -8.31 27.76 -13.42
C SER A 78 -6.95 28.47 -13.49
N VAL A 79 -6.88 29.44 -14.41
CA VAL A 79 -5.77 30.39 -14.53
C VAL A 79 -6.35 31.79 -14.61
N ARG A 80 -5.86 32.68 -13.75
CA ARG A 80 -6.23 34.09 -13.76
C ARG A 80 -4.97 34.95 -13.68
N CYS A 81 -5.03 36.11 -14.32
CA CYS A 81 -3.93 37.06 -14.33
C CYS A 81 -4.45 38.39 -13.84
N ASP A 82 -3.88 38.82 -12.72
CA ASP A 82 -4.20 40.07 -12.10
C ASP A 82 -2.98 40.97 -12.24
N ASP A 83 -3.17 42.08 -12.93
CA ASP A 83 -2.21 43.16 -12.96
C ASP A 83 -2.43 44.07 -11.75
N HIS A 84 -1.39 44.21 -10.92
CA HIS A 84 -1.44 45.10 -9.78
C HIS A 84 -0.31 46.11 -9.85
N SER A 85 -0.68 47.38 -9.98
CA SER A 85 0.22 48.53 -9.86
C SER A 85 0.43 48.79 -8.36
N SER A 86 1.58 48.40 -7.82
CA SER A 86 1.85 48.50 -6.38
C SER A 86 2.16 49.92 -5.89
N ASN A 87 2.48 50.88 -6.77
CA ASN A 87 2.58 52.29 -6.37
C ASN A 87 2.64 53.26 -7.57
N LEU A 88 1.76 54.27 -7.62
CA LEU A 88 1.80 55.32 -8.64
C LEU A 88 3.08 56.19 -8.55
N SER A 89 3.74 56.20 -7.38
CA SER A 89 4.94 57.01 -7.11
C SER A 89 6.26 56.35 -7.52
N ASN A 90 6.31 55.02 -7.63
CA ASN A 90 7.56 54.27 -7.89
C ASN A 90 7.59 53.52 -9.23
N LEU A 91 6.53 53.60 -10.06
CA LEU A 91 6.45 52.93 -11.38
C LEU A 91 6.69 51.41 -11.34
N GLU A 92 6.65 50.78 -10.16
CA GLU A 92 6.79 49.33 -10.00
C GLU A 92 5.47 48.66 -10.37
N TYR A 93 5.46 48.01 -11.53
CA TYR A 93 4.31 47.29 -12.07
C TYR A 93 4.61 45.80 -12.06
N SER A 94 3.71 45.02 -11.48
CA SER A 94 3.88 43.56 -11.39
C SER A 94 2.64 42.84 -11.89
N THR A 95 2.86 41.70 -12.53
CA THR A 95 1.79 40.81 -12.97
C THR A 95 1.78 39.57 -12.11
N ARG A 96 0.62 39.21 -11.57
CA ARG A 96 0.43 37.99 -10.79
C ARG A 96 -0.34 36.97 -11.62
N VAL A 97 0.23 35.79 -11.77
CA VAL A 97 -0.46 34.64 -12.37
C VAL A 97 -0.94 33.73 -11.24
N ILE A 98 -2.24 33.69 -11.04
CA ILE A 98 -2.92 32.86 -10.04
C ILE A 98 -3.39 31.59 -10.74
N THR A 99 -2.92 30.44 -10.28
CA THR A 99 -3.24 29.14 -10.87
C THR A 99 -3.83 28.22 -9.81
N SER A 100 -5.03 27.70 -10.04
CA SER A 100 -5.66 26.69 -9.20
C SER A 100 -5.42 25.30 -9.78
N ILE A 101 -4.85 24.40 -8.99
CA ILE A 101 -4.42 23.08 -9.43
C ILE A 101 -5.02 22.02 -8.52
N ARG A 102 -5.57 20.97 -9.13
CA ARG A 102 -6.08 19.79 -8.43
C ARG A 102 -5.19 18.59 -8.75
N ASN A 103 -4.84 17.80 -7.75
CA ASN A 103 -4.19 16.52 -7.96
C ASN A 103 -5.22 15.40 -8.02
N LEU A 104 -5.38 14.76 -9.18
CA LEU A 104 -6.30 13.63 -9.36
C LEU A 104 -5.63 12.27 -9.06
N GLY A 105 -4.31 12.23 -9.06
CA GLY A 105 -3.49 11.04 -8.86
C GLY A 105 -3.09 10.83 -7.40
N GLY A 106 -1.96 10.14 -7.18
CA GLY A 106 -1.42 9.93 -5.84
C GLY A 106 -0.64 11.12 -5.31
N GLU A 107 -0.10 11.01 -4.10
CA GLU A 107 0.67 12.11 -3.50
C GLU A 107 2.00 12.34 -4.21
N GLY A 108 2.41 13.61 -4.31
CA GLY A 108 3.74 13.91 -4.82
C GLY A 108 3.99 15.38 -5.12
N ASN A 109 5.17 15.62 -5.69
CA ASN A 109 5.60 16.94 -6.11
C ASN A 109 5.08 17.24 -7.52
N VAL A 110 4.58 18.46 -7.69
CA VAL A 110 4.04 19.00 -8.92
C VAL A 110 4.76 20.32 -9.19
N VAL A 111 5.19 20.52 -10.44
CA VAL A 111 5.76 21.79 -10.89
C VAL A 111 4.69 22.58 -11.60
N VAL A 112 4.57 23.84 -11.23
CA VAL A 112 3.73 24.83 -11.88
C VAL A 112 4.64 25.79 -12.60
N GLU A 113 4.49 25.90 -13.91
CA GLU A 113 5.22 26.87 -14.71
C GLU A 113 4.24 27.88 -15.27
N SER A 114 4.45 29.14 -14.91
CA SER A 114 3.68 30.28 -15.41
C SER A 114 4.53 31.05 -16.42
N LYS A 115 3.88 31.53 -17.48
CA LYS A 115 4.47 32.40 -18.50
C LYS A 115 3.67 33.68 -18.59
N VAL A 116 4.39 34.79 -18.71
CA VAL A 116 3.84 36.12 -18.99
C VAL A 116 4.49 36.66 -20.24
N GLN A 117 3.68 37.15 -21.17
CA GLN A 117 4.13 37.82 -22.39
C GLN A 117 3.57 39.23 -22.44
N GLN A 118 4.46 40.19 -22.71
CA GLN A 118 4.12 41.60 -22.93
C GLN A 118 4.84 42.10 -24.19
N GLY A 119 4.08 42.33 -25.27
CA GLY A 119 4.65 42.59 -26.60
C GLY A 119 5.59 41.47 -27.04
N ASN A 120 6.86 41.81 -27.26
CA ASN A 120 7.92 40.87 -27.67
C ASN A 120 8.69 40.25 -26.50
N GLN A 121 8.42 40.66 -25.26
CA GLN A 121 9.09 40.12 -24.08
C GLN A 121 8.28 38.99 -23.47
N MET A 122 8.97 37.93 -23.04
CA MET A 122 8.37 36.76 -22.41
C MET A 122 9.22 36.34 -21.21
N TRP A 123 8.54 36.09 -20.09
CA TRP A 123 9.14 35.61 -18.86
C TRP A 123 8.47 34.31 -18.45
N THR A 124 9.28 33.40 -17.91
CA THR A 124 8.82 32.09 -17.41
C THR A 124 9.35 31.92 -15.99
N LYS A 125 8.46 31.59 -15.05
CA LYS A 125 8.80 31.29 -13.66
C LYS A 125 8.10 29.99 -13.26
N SER A 126 8.75 29.20 -12.42
CA SER A 126 8.22 27.91 -11.97
C SER A 126 8.31 27.75 -10.47
N GLU A 127 7.33 27.09 -9.88
CA GLU A 127 7.29 26.74 -8.47
C GLU A 127 7.04 25.23 -8.30
N LEU A 128 7.71 24.62 -7.32
CA LEU A 128 7.48 23.23 -6.92
C LEU A 128 6.55 23.20 -5.71
N LEU A 129 5.48 22.42 -5.80
CA LEU A 129 4.52 22.25 -4.71
C LEU A 129 4.20 20.78 -4.47
N PHE A 130 4.00 20.41 -3.22
CA PHE A 130 3.54 19.08 -2.84
C PHE A 130 2.01 19.08 -2.76
N LEU A 131 1.37 18.09 -3.40
CA LEU A 131 -0.08 17.89 -3.35
C LEU A 131 -0.43 16.48 -2.91
N SER A 132 -1.32 16.39 -1.92
CA SER A 132 -2.00 15.14 -1.56
C SER A 132 -3.07 14.76 -2.60
N PRO A 133 -3.53 13.49 -2.64
CA PRO A 133 -4.57 13.06 -3.56
C PRO A 133 -5.86 13.88 -3.37
N GLN A 134 -6.51 14.24 -4.47
CA GLN A 134 -7.73 15.06 -4.50
C GLN A 134 -7.61 16.47 -3.92
N GLN A 135 -6.41 16.88 -3.49
CA GLN A 135 -6.18 18.22 -2.97
C GLN A 135 -6.23 19.24 -4.11
N THR A 136 -6.93 20.35 -3.86
CA THR A 136 -6.89 21.54 -4.71
C THR A 136 -6.11 22.63 -4.00
N LYS A 137 -5.13 23.23 -4.67
CA LYS A 137 -4.31 24.31 -4.13
C LYS A 137 -4.18 25.44 -5.14
N GLU A 138 -4.24 26.67 -4.64
CA GLU A 138 -3.96 27.86 -5.42
C GLU A 138 -2.48 28.26 -5.20
N THR A 139 -1.78 28.59 -6.29
CA THR A 139 -0.45 29.20 -6.27
C THR A 139 -0.50 30.54 -7.01
N GLN A 140 0.36 31.46 -6.56
CA GLN A 140 0.54 32.76 -7.17
C GLN A 140 2.01 32.96 -7.53
N ILE A 141 2.29 33.20 -8.81
CA ILE A 141 3.63 33.53 -9.31
C ILE A 141 3.64 34.99 -9.77
N THR A 142 4.52 35.80 -9.19
CA THR A 142 4.65 37.24 -9.49
C THR A 142 5.78 37.52 -10.49
N PHE A 143 5.49 38.39 -11.46
CA PHE A 143 6.40 38.87 -12.48
C PHE A 143 6.58 40.38 -12.31
N ASP A 144 7.68 40.77 -11.66
CA ASP A 144 8.06 42.17 -11.44
C ASP A 144 8.71 42.80 -12.68
N GLU A 145 8.99 41.98 -13.70
CA GLU A 145 9.64 42.40 -14.95
C GLU A 145 8.68 43.11 -15.93
N THR A 146 7.37 43.08 -15.68
CA THR A 146 6.36 43.70 -16.53
C THR A 146 6.30 45.21 -16.37
N SER A 147 5.88 45.94 -17.41
CA SER A 147 5.79 47.41 -17.38
C SER A 147 4.37 47.91 -17.56
N ILE A 148 4.01 48.99 -16.87
CA ILE A 148 2.71 49.67 -17.03
C ILE A 148 2.52 50.29 -18.43
N PHE A 149 3.63 50.66 -19.11
CA PHE A 149 3.60 51.25 -20.45
C PHE A 149 3.77 50.22 -21.58
N GLY A 150 3.86 48.94 -21.24
CA GLY A 150 3.97 47.87 -22.23
C GLY A 150 2.62 47.56 -22.87
N GLU A 151 2.66 46.69 -23.89
CA GLU A 151 1.44 46.21 -24.55
C GLU A 151 0.58 45.34 -23.61
N ARG A 152 -0.57 44.89 -24.12
CA ARG A 152 -1.48 44.00 -23.39
C ARG A 152 -0.77 42.73 -22.94
N ILE A 153 -0.95 42.40 -21.67
CA ILE A 153 -0.36 41.23 -21.04
C ILE A 153 -1.16 39.98 -21.39
N LYS A 154 -0.44 38.92 -21.75
CA LYS A 154 -0.97 37.57 -21.91
C LYS A 154 -0.26 36.65 -20.96
N CYS A 155 -0.98 35.67 -20.45
CA CYS A 155 -0.46 34.73 -19.49
C CYS A 155 -0.95 33.32 -19.77
N SER A 156 -0.16 32.35 -19.35
CA SER A 156 -0.50 30.93 -19.46
C SER A 156 0.21 30.16 -18.37
N SER A 157 -0.42 29.11 -17.87
CA SER A 157 0.20 28.19 -16.92
C SER A 157 0.19 26.77 -17.47
N ARG A 158 1.22 26.00 -17.13
CA ARG A 158 1.26 24.55 -17.33
C ARG A 158 1.70 23.87 -16.05
N THR A 159 1.24 22.65 -15.86
CA THR A 159 1.55 21.85 -14.67
C THR A 159 2.00 20.45 -15.09
N TYR A 160 2.90 19.85 -14.31
CA TYR A 160 3.35 18.48 -14.54
C TYR A 160 3.89 17.85 -13.25
N SER A 161 3.78 16.52 -13.17
CA SER A 161 4.36 15.72 -12.09
C SER A 161 5.88 15.79 -12.11
N TYR A 162 6.51 15.92 -10.94
CA TYR A 162 7.97 15.88 -10.79
C TYR A 162 8.38 14.63 -10.00
N SER A 163 9.12 13.74 -10.68
CA SER A 163 9.76 12.57 -10.10
C SER A 163 11.27 12.69 -10.33
N LYS A 164 12.07 12.48 -9.28
CA LYS A 164 13.54 12.48 -9.35
C LYS A 164 14.06 11.08 -9.65
#